data_AF-A0A5Y3UY81-F1
#
_entry.id   AF-A0A5Y3UY81-F1
#
_cell.length_a   1.000
_cell.length_b   1.000
_cell.length_c   1.000
_cell.angle_alpha   90.00
_cell.angle_beta   90.00
_cell.angle_gamma   90.00
#
_symmetry.space_group_name_H-M   'P 1'
#
loop_
_entity.id
_entity.type
_entity.pdbx_description
1 polymer ?
#
loop_
_entity_poly.entity_id
_entity_poly.type
_entity_poly.pdbx_seq_one_letter_code
_entity_poly.pdbx_strand_id
1 'polypeptide(L)' 'MKNWLLQIASEKIALLQDEVDLDIATDDEKAQLDEWKKYRLLVNRVDTSAPDWPEQPA' A
#
# COMPACT_ATOMS: atom_id res chain seq x y z
N MET A 1 10.46 11.41 3.35
CA MET A 1 10.17 10.03 3.77
C MET A 1 8.70 9.66 3.53
N LYS A 2 7.73 10.35 4.16
CA LYS A 2 6.28 10.16 3.92
C LYS A 2 5.90 10.01 2.43
N ASN A 3 6.28 10.99 1.61
CA ASN A 3 5.92 11.01 0.18
C ASN A 3 6.50 9.82 -0.59
N TRP A 4 7.70 9.36 -0.23
CA TRP A 4 8.31 8.18 -0.84
C TRP A 4 7.53 6.91 -0.45
N LEU A 5 7.18 6.73 0.82
CA LEU A 5 6.37 5.60 1.27
C LEU A 5 4.98 5.58 0.62
N LEU A 6 4.35 6.74 0.46
CA LEU A 6 3.08 6.87 -0.27
C LEU A 6 3.23 6.55 -1.77
N GLN A 7 4.36 6.89 -2.38
CA GLN A 7 4.64 6.57 -3.76
C GLN A 7 4.81 5.06 -3.96
N ILE A 8 5.66 4.40 -3.16
CA ILE A 8 5.83 2.93 -3.20
C ILE A 8 4.47 2.25 -3.04
N ALA A 9 3.71 2.66 -2.02
CA ALA A 9 2.40 2.07 -1.77
C ALA A 9 1.44 2.29 -2.95
N SER A 10 1.48 3.46 -3.60
CA SER A 10 0.61 3.74 -4.75
C SER A 10 1.01 2.96 -5.99
N GLU A 11 2.31 2.75 -6.23
CA GLU A 11 2.81 1.91 -7.33
C GLU A 11 2.41 0.44 -7.14
N LYS A 12 2.55 -0.09 -5.91
CA LYS A 12 2.11 -1.46 -5.57
C LYS A 12 0.60 -1.64 -5.68
N ILE A 13 -0.16 -0.67 -5.16
CA ILE A 13 -1.63 -0.68 -5.29
C ILE A 13 -2.03 -0.66 -6.76
N ALA A 14 -1.39 0.15 -7.61
CA ALA A 14 -1.73 0.23 -9.03
C ALA A 14 -1.52 -1.12 -9.72
N LEU A 15 -0.35 -1.75 -9.52
CA LEU A 15 -0.05 -3.06 -10.10
C LEU A 15 -1.06 -4.15 -9.67
N LEU A 16 -1.31 -4.27 -8.36
CA LEU A 16 -2.25 -5.25 -7.83
C LEU A 16 -3.70 -4.96 -8.22
N GLN A 17 -4.06 -3.68 -8.34
CA GLN A 17 -5.38 -3.28 -8.80
C GLN A 17 -5.55 -3.62 -10.28
N ASP A 18 -4.54 -3.43 -11.12
CA ASP A 18 -4.57 -3.84 -12.53
C ASP A 18 -4.81 -5.36 -12.66
N GLU A 19 -4.16 -6.18 -11.83
CA GLU A 19 -4.36 -7.64 -11.80
C GLU A 19 -5.78 -8.03 -11.35
N VAL A 20 -6.34 -7.30 -10.37
CA VAL A 20 -7.73 -7.49 -9.92
C VAL A 20 -8.71 -7.07 -11.01
N ASP A 21 -8.46 -5.94 -11.68
CA ASP A 21 -9.31 -5.41 -12.74
C ASP A 21 -9.29 -6.31 -13.99
N LEU A 22 -8.18 -7.01 -14.23
CA LEU A 22 -8.04 -8.04 -15.25
C LEU A 22 -8.58 -9.43 -14.83
N ASP A 23 -9.07 -9.57 -13.59
CA ASP A 23 -9.54 -10.82 -12.98
C ASP A 23 -8.50 -11.96 -13.04
N ILE A 24 -7.21 -11.60 -13.03
CA ILE A 24 -6.08 -12.55 -12.98
C ILE A 24 -5.44 -12.62 -11.60
N ALA A 25 -5.78 -11.67 -10.71
CA ALA A 25 -5.30 -11.65 -9.35
C ALA A 25 -5.77 -12.87 -8.55
N THR A 26 -4.81 -13.51 -7.91
CA THR A 26 -5.00 -14.54 -6.89
C THR A 26 -5.63 -13.94 -5.62
N ASP A 27 -6.15 -14.80 -4.75
CA ASP A 27 -6.69 -14.37 -3.46
C ASP A 27 -5.62 -13.74 -2.56
N ASP A 28 -4.36 -14.21 -2.67
CA ASP A 28 -3.21 -13.62 -1.99
C ASP A 28 -2.91 -12.20 -2.49
N GLU A 29 -2.90 -11.96 -3.80
CA GLU A 29 -2.70 -10.62 -4.39
C GLU A 29 -3.84 -9.66 -4.00
N LYS A 30 -5.08 -10.15 -3.92
CA LYS A 30 -6.23 -9.38 -3.43
C LYS A 30 -6.06 -9.00 -1.95
N ALA A 31 -5.58 -9.93 -1.11
CA ALA A 31 -5.27 -9.63 0.28
C ALA A 31 -4.13 -8.60 0.40
N GLN A 32 -3.08 -8.77 -0.40
CA GLN A 32 -1.93 -7.87 -0.46
C GLN A 32 -2.36 -6.45 -0.88
N LEU A 33 -3.28 -6.33 -1.84
CA LEU A 33 -3.86 -5.05 -2.27
C LEU A 33 -4.55 -4.31 -1.12
N ASP A 34 -5.31 -5.04 -0.30
CA ASP A 34 -5.98 -4.48 0.88
C ASP A 34 -4.97 -4.06 1.96
N GLU A 35 -3.91 -4.82 2.16
CA GLU A 35 -2.81 -4.47 3.07
C GLU A 35 -2.07 -3.21 2.62
N TRP A 36 -1.74 -3.09 1.33
CA TRP A 36 -1.13 -1.88 0.79
C TRP A 36 -2.05 -0.66 0.87
N LYS A 37 -3.36 -0.83 0.64
CA LYS A 37 -4.35 0.25 0.83
C LYS A 37 -4.40 0.72 2.29
N LYS A 38 -4.39 -0.21 3.26
CA LYS A 38 -4.30 0.10 4.69
C LYS A 38 -3.00 0.80 5.04
N TYR A 39 -1.87 0.28 4.57
CA TYR A 39 -0.53 0.84 4.76
C TYR A 39 -0.47 2.30 4.29
N ARG A 40 -0.92 2.58 3.06
CA ARG A 40 -0.95 3.95 2.51
C ARG A 40 -1.75 4.90 3.41
N LEU A 41 -2.88 4.43 3.93
CA LEU A 41 -3.73 5.21 4.83
C LEU A 41 -3.04 5.49 6.17
N LEU A 42 -2.36 4.48 6.74
CA LEU A 42 -1.60 4.60 7.98
C LEU A 42 -0.45 5.60 7.79
N VAL A 43 0.37 5.44 6.75
CA VAL A 43 1.45 6.39 6.40
C VAL A 43 0.91 7.82 6.25
N ASN A 44 -0.26 7.99 5.63
CA ASN A 44 -0.84 9.31 5.47
C ASN A 44 -1.27 9.95 6.81
N ARG A 45 -1.61 9.13 7.81
CA ARG A 45 -2.02 9.56 9.16
C ARG A 45 -0.84 9.76 10.12
N VAL A 46 0.34 9.22 9.83
CA VAL A 46 1.54 9.40 10.67
C VAL A 46 1.87 10.89 10.79
N ASP A 47 2.08 11.32 12.04
CA ASP A 47 2.59 12.65 12.40
C ASP A 47 4.06 12.75 11.98
N THR A 48 4.38 13.76 11.17
CA THR A 48 5.72 13.95 10.61
C THR A 48 6.72 14.56 11.59
N SER A 49 6.28 15.01 12.78
CA SER A 49 7.15 15.60 13.80
C SER A 49 7.91 14.57 14.64
N ALA A 50 7.33 13.38 14.84
CA ALA A 50 7.96 12.21 15.49
C ALA A 50 7.41 10.93 14.84
N PRO A 51 7.87 10.61 13.62
CA PRO A 51 7.19 9.62 12.81
C PRO A 51 7.47 8.18 13.27
N ASP A 52 6.41 7.46 13.60
CA ASP A 52 6.40 6.00 13.72
C ASP A 52 5.81 5.43 12.42
N TRP A 53 6.69 5.05 11.49
CA TRP A 53 6.26 4.57 10.19
C TRP A 53 5.79 3.11 10.29
N PRO A 54 4.60 2.77 9.75
CA PRO A 54 4.16 1.39 9.70
C PRO A 54 5.13 0.52 8.90
N GLU A 55 5.14 -0.78 9.18
CA GLU A 55 5.89 -1.76 8.41
C GLU A 55 5.26 -1.97 7.03
N GLN A 56 6.10 -2.15 6.01
CA GLN A 56 5.64 -2.39 4.65
C GLN A 56 5.06 -3.82 4.56
N PRO A 57 3.90 -3.99 3.90
CA PRO A 57 3.38 -5.32 3.58
C PRO A 57 4.40 -6.11 2.74
N ALA A 58 4.45 -7.42 2.97
CA ALA A 58 5.26 -8.35 2.18
C ALA A 58 4.70 -8.49 0.77
#